data_AF-A0A5N6RX81-F1
#
_entry.id   AF-A0A5N6RX81-F1
#
_cell.length_a   1.000
_cell.length_b   1.000
_cell.length_c   1.000
_cell.angle_alpha   90.00
_cell.angle_beta   90.00
_cell.angle_gamma   90.00
#
_symmetry.space_group_name_H-M   'P 1'
#
loop_
_entity.id
_entity.type
_entity.pdbx_description
1 polymer ?
#
loop_
_entity_poly.entity_id
_entity_poly.type
_entity_poly.pdbx_seq_one_letter_code
_entity_poly.pdbx_strand_id
1 'polypeptide(L)'
;MSYSIIRVARVKSKTNTTGIQKHVQRENKNYENDDIDLEKSYLNYDLVNDSDIDFNQKIDEKIEQNYAGKRKIRNDAIKHIDGVITSDEDFFKFKSTEDIKSFFEDSKQFLENEYGKENLLYATVHMDEKTPHMHYGFVPITEDGRLSAKEVIGNKKSLTEFQDRFNQYLNDKGYRLERGESKNKTERKHRQVEQYKSETKYHEKEKEFARQTLKGTEKQIQNHQRLIDHYKREIKPIKASYDNMKSELKDWEEIKLPKLKKEAQNIENQKHKESKKIEDLKQERDRHLDI
;
A
#
# COMPACT_ATOMS: atom_id res chain seq x y z
N MET A 1 -22.07 7.79 2.24
CA MET A 1 -21.42 9.10 2.01
C MET A 1 -20.39 9.26 3.10
N SER A 2 -19.17 9.65 2.71
CA SER A 2 -18.05 9.74 3.65
C SER A 2 -17.94 11.12 4.26
N TYR A 3 -17.39 11.20 5.48
CA TYR A 3 -17.30 12.47 6.22
C TYR A 3 -15.89 13.04 6.25
N SER A 4 -15.76 14.36 6.19
CA SER A 4 -14.50 15.04 6.53
C SER A 4 -14.34 15.09 8.05
N ILE A 5 -13.25 14.55 8.58
CA ILE A 5 -12.98 14.49 10.01
C ILE A 5 -11.76 15.35 10.32
N ILE A 6 -11.96 16.39 11.14
CA ILE A 6 -10.88 17.20 11.72
C ILE A 6 -11.13 17.43 13.19
N ARG A 7 -10.09 17.25 14.01
CA ARG A 7 -10.19 17.33 15.46
C ARG A 7 -8.94 17.98 16.04
N VAL A 8 -9.12 18.65 17.17
CA VAL A 8 -8.06 19.39 17.86
C VAL A 8 -8.10 19.12 19.36
N ALA A 9 -6.92 19.02 19.96
CA ALA A 9 -6.68 18.76 21.37
C ALA A 9 -5.60 19.70 21.92
N ARG A 10 -5.84 20.21 23.14
CA ARG A 10 -4.86 21.04 23.86
C ARG A 10 -3.94 20.12 24.66
N VAL A 11 -2.63 20.20 24.40
CA VAL A 11 -1.63 19.39 25.11
C VAL A 11 -1.13 20.19 26.32
N LYS A 12 -1.29 19.62 27.51
CA LYS A 12 -1.14 20.37 28.77
C LYS A 12 0.29 20.40 29.31
N SER A 13 1.16 19.47 28.92
CA SER A 13 2.49 19.33 29.50
C SER A 13 3.52 18.84 28.50
N LYS A 14 4.80 19.12 28.77
CA LYS A 14 5.94 18.60 28.00
C LYS A 14 5.96 17.08 27.94
N THR A 15 5.61 16.41 29.04
CA THR A 15 5.50 14.94 29.11
C THR A 15 4.43 14.40 28.16
N ASN A 16 3.28 15.07 28.07
CA ASN A 16 2.25 14.67 27.11
C ASN A 16 2.71 14.90 25.67
N THR A 17 3.42 16.00 25.40
CA THR A 17 4.05 16.25 24.09
C THR A 17 5.02 15.15 23.71
N THR A 18 5.89 14.71 24.63
CA THR A 18 6.81 13.58 24.38
C THR A 18 6.05 12.28 24.11
N GLY A 19 4.94 12.03 24.81
CA GLY A 19 4.08 10.88 24.53
C GLY A 19 3.49 10.91 23.12
N ILE A 20 3.02 12.08 22.68
CA ILE A 20 2.50 12.29 21.32
C ILE A 20 3.62 12.12 20.29
N GLN A 21 4.80 12.72 20.51
CA GLN A 21 5.97 12.54 19.65
C GLN A 21 6.27 11.07 19.40
N LYS A 22 6.40 10.28 20.47
CA LYS A 22 6.70 8.86 20.37
C LYS A 22 5.64 8.07 19.60
N HIS A 23 4.39 8.50 19.68
CA HIS A 23 3.31 7.89 18.91
C HIS A 23 3.38 8.29 17.43
N VAL A 24 3.52 9.60 17.15
CA VAL A 24 3.51 10.17 15.80
C VAL A 24 4.74 9.75 14.98
N GLN A 25 5.92 9.76 15.59
CA GLN A 25 7.19 9.39 14.95
C GLN A 25 7.55 7.90 15.14
N ARG A 26 6.60 7.11 15.65
CA ARG A 26 6.76 5.67 15.87
C ARG A 26 7.99 5.25 16.71
N GLU A 27 8.38 6.05 17.69
CA GLU A 27 9.56 5.79 18.55
C GLU A 27 9.33 4.74 19.65
N ASN A 28 8.09 4.31 19.90
CA ASN A 28 7.81 3.26 20.87
C ASN A 28 8.08 1.87 20.30
N LYS A 29 8.47 0.92 21.18
CA LYS A 29 8.62 -0.50 20.82
C LYS A 29 7.28 -1.25 20.78
N ASN A 30 6.37 -0.88 21.69
CA ASN A 30 5.07 -1.49 21.86
C ASN A 30 4.01 -0.39 21.83
N TYR A 31 2.86 -0.71 21.24
CA TYR A 31 1.69 0.16 21.18
C TYR A 31 0.49 -0.56 21.77
N GLU A 32 -0.40 0.19 22.40
CA GLU A 32 -1.69 -0.35 22.88
C GLU A 32 -2.64 -0.65 21.70
N ASN A 33 -2.46 0.02 20.57
CA ASN A 33 -3.27 -0.19 19.38
C ASN A 33 -2.73 -1.36 18.56
N ASP A 34 -3.39 -2.52 18.66
CA ASP A 34 -3.08 -3.72 17.87
C ASP A 34 -3.28 -3.54 16.34
N ASP A 35 -3.91 -2.44 15.90
CA ASP A 35 -4.12 -2.16 14.47
C ASP A 35 -2.89 -1.50 13.82
N ILE A 36 -1.83 -1.19 14.59
CA ILE A 36 -0.58 -0.66 14.05
C ILE A 36 0.25 -1.79 13.44
N ASP A 37 0.49 -1.68 12.14
CA ASP A 37 1.34 -2.58 11.37
C ASP A 37 2.75 -1.97 11.20
N LEU A 38 3.66 -2.28 12.12
CA LEU A 38 5.01 -1.71 12.12
C LEU A 38 5.81 -2.03 10.85
N GLU A 39 5.47 -3.11 10.14
CA GLU A 39 6.11 -3.41 8.86
C GLU A 39 5.75 -2.39 7.78
N LYS A 40 4.67 -1.62 7.95
CA LYS A 40 4.23 -0.55 7.05
C LYS A 40 4.62 0.84 7.51
N SER A 41 5.22 1.02 8.69
CA SER A 41 5.56 2.36 9.20
C SER A 41 6.52 3.13 8.28
N TYR A 42 7.28 2.46 7.41
CA TYR A 42 8.10 3.12 6.37
C TYR A 42 7.27 3.85 5.31
N LEU A 43 5.97 3.59 5.22
CA LEU A 43 5.02 4.31 4.36
C LEU A 43 4.48 5.59 5.02
N ASN A 44 4.75 5.82 6.31
CA ASN A 44 4.40 7.06 6.98
C ASN A 44 5.31 8.19 6.50
N TYR A 45 4.81 9.41 6.48
CA TYR A 45 5.58 10.58 6.05
C TYR A 45 5.11 11.85 6.74
N ASP A 46 6.03 12.77 7.01
CA ASP A 46 5.72 14.12 7.49
C ASP A 46 5.75 15.10 6.31
N LEU A 47 4.71 15.92 6.20
CA LEU A 47 4.58 16.95 5.15
C LEU A 47 5.19 18.31 5.55
N VAL A 48 5.74 18.42 6.76
CA VAL A 48 6.40 19.62 7.30
C VAL A 48 7.89 19.41 7.51
N ASN A 49 8.31 18.21 7.95
CA ASN A 49 9.71 17.90 8.28
C ASN A 49 10.23 16.74 7.42
N ASP A 50 11.47 16.85 6.94
CA ASP A 50 12.13 15.77 6.18
C ASP A 50 12.65 14.64 7.08
N SER A 51 12.76 14.89 8.38
CA SER A 51 13.24 13.95 9.39
C SER A 51 12.50 14.14 10.71
N ASP A 52 12.62 13.13 11.56
CA ASP A 52 12.18 13.16 12.95
C ASP A 52 12.74 14.36 13.73
N ILE A 53 11.93 14.88 14.66
CA ILE A 53 12.21 16.08 15.44
C ILE A 53 11.84 15.89 16.91
N ASP A 54 12.58 16.53 17.83
CA ASP A 54 12.10 16.68 19.21
C ASP A 54 11.02 17.78 19.26
N PHE A 55 9.79 17.38 19.56
CA PHE A 55 8.64 18.28 19.59
C PHE A 55 8.82 19.37 20.65
N ASN A 56 9.33 19.06 21.83
CA ASN A 56 9.48 20.05 22.90
C ASN A 56 10.53 21.09 22.53
N GLN A 57 11.65 20.67 21.94
CA GLN A 57 12.67 21.56 21.43
C GLN A 57 12.09 22.44 20.31
N LYS A 58 11.40 21.85 19.33
CA LYS A 58 10.82 22.60 18.20
C LYS A 58 9.78 23.62 18.63
N ILE A 59 8.99 23.29 19.66
CA ILE A 59 8.04 24.22 20.28
C ILE A 59 8.77 25.40 20.91
N ASP A 60 9.82 25.14 21.71
CA ASP A 60 10.55 26.21 22.39
C ASP A 60 11.28 27.10 21.35
N GLU A 61 11.84 26.53 20.28
CA GLU A 61 12.42 27.27 19.12
C GLU A 61 11.39 28.19 18.44
N LYS A 62 10.21 27.68 18.09
CA LYS A 62 9.16 28.50 17.45
C LYS A 62 8.64 29.60 18.37
N ILE A 63 8.53 29.32 19.66
CA ILE A 63 8.16 30.35 20.64
C ILE A 63 9.25 31.43 20.68
N GLU A 64 10.52 31.07 20.74
CA GLU A 64 11.61 32.05 20.75
C GLU A 64 11.64 32.92 19.48
N GLN A 65 11.37 32.34 18.32
CA GLN A 65 11.38 33.03 17.03
C GLN A 65 10.17 33.95 16.83
N ASN A 66 8.97 33.49 17.21
CA ASN A 66 7.71 34.13 16.79
C ASN A 66 6.99 34.85 17.94
N TYR A 67 7.41 34.68 19.20
CA TYR A 67 6.78 35.35 20.33
C TYR A 67 7.19 36.83 20.38
N ALA A 68 6.24 37.72 20.08
CA ALA A 68 6.41 39.17 20.18
C ALA A 68 5.80 39.76 21.47
N GLY A 69 5.31 38.91 22.37
CA GLY A 69 4.67 39.36 23.60
C GLY A 69 5.67 39.99 24.58
N LYS A 70 5.22 41.04 25.27
CA LYS A 70 6.05 41.82 26.21
C LYS A 70 6.19 41.19 27.60
N ARG A 71 5.51 40.08 27.87
CA ARG A 71 5.41 39.46 29.20
C ARG A 71 6.04 38.08 29.20
N LYS A 72 6.48 37.64 30.38
CA LYS A 72 6.89 36.24 30.55
C LYS A 72 5.71 35.31 30.25
N ILE A 73 5.95 34.28 29.45
CA ILE A 73 4.98 33.22 29.19
C ILE A 73 4.68 32.47 30.49
N ARG A 74 3.40 32.31 30.80
CA ARG A 74 2.94 31.54 31.98
C ARG A 74 3.39 30.08 31.88
N ASN A 75 3.77 29.48 33.02
CA ASN A 75 4.29 28.11 33.06
C ASN A 75 3.27 27.06 32.60
N ASP A 76 1.97 27.34 32.79
CA ASP A 76 0.84 26.50 32.40
C ASP A 76 0.19 26.95 31.07
N ALA A 77 0.93 27.70 30.24
CA ALA A 77 0.49 28.03 28.90
C ALA A 77 0.39 26.76 28.06
N ILE A 78 -0.69 26.65 27.29
CA ILE A 78 -0.78 25.61 26.26
C ILE A 78 0.13 26.02 25.11
N LYS A 79 1.26 25.34 25.02
CA LYS A 79 2.29 25.57 23.99
C LYS A 79 2.14 24.67 22.76
N HIS A 80 1.43 23.56 22.91
CA HIS A 80 1.27 22.55 21.88
C HIS A 80 -0.20 22.23 21.69
N ILE A 81 -0.64 22.35 20.45
CA ILE A 81 -1.91 21.85 19.98
C ILE A 81 -1.61 20.65 19.10
N ASP A 82 -2.31 19.54 19.34
CA ASP A 82 -2.31 18.35 18.51
C ASP A 82 -3.69 18.18 17.87
N GLY A 83 -3.75 17.53 16.73
CA GLY A 83 -4.98 17.29 16.02
C GLY A 83 -4.88 16.12 15.05
N VAL A 84 -6.04 15.67 14.60
CA VAL A 84 -6.15 14.55 13.65
C VAL A 84 -7.06 14.95 12.50
N ILE A 85 -6.62 14.65 11.28
CA ILE A 85 -7.38 14.78 10.04
C ILE A 85 -7.51 13.41 9.38
N THR A 86 -8.73 13.03 8.99
CA THR A 86 -9.00 11.79 8.26
C THR A 86 -10.40 11.81 7.62
N SER A 87 -10.81 10.68 7.06
CA SER A 87 -12.18 10.35 6.67
C SER A 87 -12.49 8.92 7.15
N ASP A 88 -13.48 8.27 6.57
CA ASP A 88 -13.73 6.85 6.79
C ASP A 88 -12.95 5.95 5.83
N GLU A 89 -12.94 4.65 6.12
CA GLU A 89 -12.27 3.63 5.31
C GLU A 89 -12.82 3.61 3.87
N ASP A 90 -14.13 3.80 3.69
CA ASP A 90 -14.79 3.79 2.38
C ASP A 90 -14.27 4.90 1.47
N PHE A 91 -13.94 6.08 2.01
CA PHE A 91 -13.34 7.17 1.25
C PHE A 91 -11.97 6.80 0.66
N PHE A 92 -11.16 6.07 1.43
CA PHE A 92 -9.77 5.76 1.04
C PHE A 92 -9.62 4.43 0.29
N LYS A 93 -10.58 3.50 0.40
CA LYS A 93 -10.49 2.09 -0.06
C LYS A 93 -10.04 1.88 -1.51
N PHE A 94 -10.24 2.86 -2.39
CA PHE A 94 -9.89 2.76 -3.81
C PHE A 94 -9.03 3.93 -4.32
N LYS A 95 -8.44 4.71 -3.40
CA LYS A 95 -7.56 5.83 -3.76
C LYS A 95 -6.14 5.34 -3.95
N SER A 96 -5.42 5.93 -4.92
CA SER A 96 -3.98 5.67 -5.04
C SER A 96 -3.22 6.35 -3.91
N THR A 97 -1.95 5.98 -3.74
CA THR A 97 -1.04 6.64 -2.79
C THR A 97 -0.92 8.14 -3.05
N GLU A 98 -0.94 8.54 -4.33
CA GLU A 98 -0.87 9.94 -4.76
C GLU A 98 -2.16 10.69 -4.45
N ASP A 99 -3.33 10.06 -4.63
CA ASP A 99 -4.62 10.67 -4.28
C ASP A 99 -4.73 10.90 -2.76
N ILE A 100 -4.26 9.93 -1.96
CA ILE A 100 -4.23 10.03 -0.50
C ILE A 100 -3.26 11.14 -0.07
N LYS A 101 -2.07 11.19 -0.67
CA LYS A 101 -1.10 12.24 -0.42
C LYS A 101 -1.65 13.62 -0.77
N SER A 102 -2.30 13.76 -1.92
CA SER A 102 -2.94 15.01 -2.36
C SER A 102 -3.99 15.49 -1.35
N PHE A 103 -4.81 14.57 -0.81
CA PHE A 103 -5.78 14.90 0.23
C PHE A 103 -5.12 15.48 1.50
N PHE A 104 -4.01 14.90 1.95
CA PHE A 104 -3.30 15.39 3.13
C PHE A 104 -2.47 16.64 2.86
N GLU A 105 -1.94 16.83 1.65
CA GLU A 105 -1.30 18.08 1.23
C GLU A 105 -2.29 19.25 1.20
N ASP A 106 -3.48 19.06 0.62
CA ASP A 106 -4.55 20.05 0.67
C ASP A 106 -4.98 20.33 2.11
N SER A 107 -5.09 19.29 2.94
CA SER A 107 -5.41 19.42 4.36
C SER A 107 -4.34 20.20 5.13
N LYS A 108 -3.06 19.98 4.85
CA LYS A 108 -1.96 20.77 5.42
C LYS A 108 -2.04 22.22 4.96
N GLN A 109 -2.32 22.47 3.68
CA GLN A 109 -2.50 23.84 3.17
C GLN A 109 -3.63 24.57 3.91
N PHE A 110 -4.73 23.89 4.20
CA PHE A 110 -5.78 24.46 5.06
C PHE A 110 -5.25 24.84 6.46
N LEU A 111 -4.45 23.98 7.08
CA LEU A 111 -3.84 24.27 8.38
C LEU A 111 -2.84 25.45 8.32
N GLU A 112 -2.05 25.55 7.25
CA GLU A 112 -1.15 26.69 7.02
C GLU A 112 -1.93 28.00 6.93
N ASN A 113 -3.08 27.98 6.25
CA ASN A 113 -3.95 29.16 6.14
C ASN A 113 -4.65 29.51 7.47
N GLU A 114 -5.02 28.51 8.28
CA GLU A 114 -5.73 28.73 9.55
C GLU A 114 -4.81 29.12 10.71
N TYR A 115 -3.60 28.58 10.76
CA TYR A 115 -2.70 28.72 11.91
C TYR A 115 -1.36 29.38 11.60
N GLY A 116 -1.04 29.61 10.33
CA GLY A 116 0.27 30.11 9.90
C GLY A 116 1.27 28.97 9.70
N LYS A 117 1.95 28.99 8.56
CA LYS A 117 2.95 27.97 8.20
C LYS A 117 4.10 27.91 9.20
N GLU A 118 4.51 29.07 9.71
CA GLU A 118 5.55 29.24 10.71
C GLU A 118 5.18 28.65 12.08
N ASN A 119 3.89 28.41 12.35
CA ASN A 119 3.41 27.86 13.61
C ASN A 119 3.23 26.34 13.58
N LEU A 120 3.11 25.74 12.40
CA LEU A 120 3.03 24.27 12.25
C LEU A 120 4.33 23.60 12.70
N LEU A 121 4.19 22.56 13.52
CA LEU A 121 5.28 21.75 14.06
C LEU A 121 5.52 20.49 13.22
N TYR A 122 4.46 19.79 12.87
CA TYR A 122 4.48 18.54 12.11
C TYR A 122 3.12 18.33 11.43
N ALA A 123 3.11 17.56 10.34
CA ALA A 123 1.91 17.05 9.71
C ALA A 123 2.19 15.63 9.20
N THR A 124 2.21 14.68 10.13
CA THR A 124 2.63 13.29 9.90
C THR A 124 1.43 12.43 9.52
N VAL A 125 1.50 11.82 8.35
CA VAL A 125 0.50 10.88 7.83
C VAL A 125 0.88 9.47 8.23
N HIS A 126 -0.04 8.80 8.92
CA HIS A 126 0.04 7.38 9.24
C HIS A 126 -0.70 6.57 8.17
N MET A 127 0.03 5.66 7.53
CA MET A 127 -0.44 4.69 6.53
C MET A 127 -0.40 3.25 7.05
N ASP A 128 0.09 3.06 8.27
CA ASP A 128 0.33 1.80 8.96
C ASP A 128 -0.78 1.41 9.95
N GLU A 129 -1.90 2.12 9.93
CA GLU A 129 -3.11 1.80 10.69
C GLU A 129 -4.28 1.53 9.73
N LYS A 130 -5.46 1.16 10.27
CA LYS A 130 -6.61 0.76 9.45
C LYS A 130 -7.08 1.81 8.43
N THR A 131 -7.08 3.07 8.82
CA THR A 131 -7.53 4.17 7.97
C THR A 131 -6.44 5.23 7.91
N PRO A 132 -6.00 5.66 6.72
CA PRO A 132 -5.05 6.74 6.58
C PRO A 132 -5.50 7.98 7.36
N HIS A 133 -4.62 8.53 8.18
CA HIS A 133 -4.91 9.73 8.96
C HIS A 133 -3.65 10.55 9.20
N MET A 134 -3.83 11.85 9.36
CA MET A 134 -2.74 12.78 9.61
C MET A 134 -2.83 13.34 11.02
N HIS A 135 -1.78 13.14 11.79
CA HIS A 135 -1.53 13.91 12.99
C HIS A 135 -0.91 15.25 12.62
N TYR A 136 -1.41 16.33 13.18
CA TYR A 136 -0.85 17.65 12.97
C TYR A 136 -0.68 18.37 14.29
N GLY A 137 0.40 19.13 14.41
CA GLY A 137 0.66 19.93 15.59
C GLY A 137 1.06 21.35 15.26
N PHE A 138 0.72 22.30 16.14
CA PHE A 138 1.16 23.68 16.03
C PHE A 138 1.35 24.37 17.38
N VAL A 139 2.12 25.45 17.37
CA VAL A 139 2.25 26.38 18.50
C VAL A 139 1.20 27.48 18.34
N PRO A 140 0.32 27.71 19.32
CA PRO A 140 -0.80 28.64 19.17
C PRO A 140 -0.36 30.10 19.40
N ILE A 141 0.43 30.63 18.48
CA ILE A 141 0.84 32.03 18.44
C ILE A 141 -0.22 32.79 17.62
N THR A 142 -0.73 33.88 18.18
CA THR A 142 -1.70 34.76 17.53
C THR A 142 -1.01 35.67 16.52
N GLU A 143 -1.77 36.30 15.63
CA GLU A 143 -1.25 37.25 14.64
C GLU A 143 -0.46 38.41 15.27
N ASP A 144 -0.84 38.85 16.47
CA ASP A 144 -0.12 39.88 17.25
C ASP A 144 1.09 39.32 18.05
N GLY A 145 1.47 38.06 17.84
CA GLY A 145 2.66 37.42 18.39
C GLY A 145 2.53 36.95 19.85
N ARG A 146 1.32 36.82 20.39
CA ARG A 146 1.10 36.27 21.74
C ARG A 146 0.87 34.76 21.69
N LEU A 147 1.32 34.04 22.71
CA LEU A 147 0.97 32.63 22.90
C LEU A 147 -0.42 32.49 23.55
N SER A 148 -1.45 32.10 22.77
CA SER A 148 -2.83 31.99 23.25
C SER A 148 -3.66 30.92 22.51
N ALA A 149 -3.62 29.68 23.01
CA ALA A 149 -4.49 28.59 22.54
C ALA A 149 -5.99 28.91 22.60
N LYS A 150 -6.42 29.76 23.54
CA LYS A 150 -7.82 30.17 23.67
C LYS A 150 -8.26 31.02 22.48
N GLU A 151 -7.38 31.86 21.99
CA GLU A 151 -7.67 32.81 20.92
C GLU A 151 -7.53 32.13 19.56
N VAL A 152 -6.43 31.40 19.34
CA VAL A 152 -6.16 30.70 18.08
C VAL A 152 -7.20 29.61 17.78
N ILE A 153 -7.59 28.80 18.78
CA ILE A 153 -8.62 27.74 18.58
C ILE A 153 -10.03 28.26 18.82
N GLY A 154 -10.16 29.35 19.57
CA GLY A 154 -11.44 29.91 19.96
C GLY A 154 -12.24 29.04 20.95
N ASN A 155 -13.56 29.12 20.82
CA ASN A 155 -14.54 28.49 21.70
C ASN A 155 -15.33 27.38 20.97
N LYS A 156 -16.38 26.86 21.60
CA LYS A 156 -17.21 25.79 21.01
C LYS A 156 -17.84 26.17 19.67
N LYS A 157 -18.23 27.44 19.49
CA LYS A 157 -18.80 27.96 18.25
C LYS A 157 -17.71 28.00 17.18
N SER A 158 -16.55 28.57 17.50
CA SER A 158 -15.38 28.63 16.60
C SER A 158 -14.95 27.23 16.13
N LEU A 159 -14.96 26.24 17.02
CA LEU A 159 -14.65 24.84 16.68
C LEU A 159 -15.69 24.18 15.78
N THR A 160 -16.95 24.60 15.86
CA THR A 160 -18.00 24.11 14.94
C THR A 160 -17.77 24.70 13.56
N GLU A 161 -17.59 26.02 13.49
CA GLU A 161 -17.29 26.75 12.25
C GLU A 161 -15.97 26.28 11.62
N PHE A 162 -14.97 25.90 12.43
CA PHE A 162 -13.71 25.33 11.95
C PHE A 162 -13.93 24.03 11.17
N GLN A 163 -14.80 23.14 11.66
CA GLN A 163 -15.14 21.91 10.93
C GLN A 163 -15.96 22.20 9.67
N ASP A 164 -16.80 23.25 9.69
CA ASP A 164 -17.57 23.69 8.52
C ASP A 164 -16.64 24.25 7.42
N ARG A 165 -15.69 25.13 7.80
CA ARG A 165 -14.66 25.67 6.90
C ARG A 165 -13.78 24.57 6.31
N PHE A 166 -13.35 23.60 7.14
CA PHE A 166 -12.54 22.48 6.66
C PHE A 166 -13.29 21.62 5.64
N ASN A 167 -14.56 21.29 5.91
CA ASN A 167 -15.38 20.53 4.97
C ASN A 167 -15.58 21.28 3.65
N GLN A 168 -15.89 22.58 3.74
CA GLN A 168 -16.06 23.43 2.56
C GLN A 168 -14.77 23.48 1.74
N TYR A 169 -13.63 23.73 2.37
CA TYR A 169 -12.32 23.79 1.71
C TYR A 169 -11.99 22.49 0.95
N LEU A 170 -12.20 21.32 1.57
CA LEU A 170 -11.98 20.04 0.91
C LEU A 170 -12.95 19.82 -0.27
N ASN A 171 -14.20 20.27 -0.14
CA ASN A 171 -15.17 20.15 -1.23
C ASN A 171 -14.87 21.08 -2.40
N ASP A 172 -14.33 22.27 -2.13
CA ASP A 172 -13.83 23.20 -3.16
C ASP A 172 -12.64 22.59 -3.93
N LYS A 173 -11.87 21.69 -3.29
CA LYS A 173 -10.82 20.87 -3.93
C LYS A 173 -11.35 19.62 -4.65
N GLY A 174 -12.64 19.30 -4.49
CA GLY A 174 -13.32 18.23 -5.22
C GLY A 174 -13.48 16.89 -4.48
N TYR A 175 -13.22 16.82 -3.17
CA TYR A 175 -13.26 15.55 -2.42
C TYR A 175 -14.68 15.00 -2.12
N ARG A 176 -15.74 15.82 -2.24
CA ARG A 176 -17.15 15.42 -2.08
C ARG A 176 -17.44 14.68 -0.76
N LEU A 177 -17.02 15.28 0.35
CA LEU A 177 -17.22 14.78 1.70
C LEU A 177 -18.36 15.51 2.39
N GLU A 178 -19.11 14.80 3.22
CA GLU A 178 -20.13 15.39 4.07
C GLU A 178 -19.54 15.98 5.35
N ARG A 179 -20.19 17.03 5.83
CA ARG A 179 -19.89 17.62 7.13
C ARG A 179 -20.47 16.74 8.23
N GLY A 180 -19.63 16.29 9.16
CA GLY A 180 -20.11 15.54 10.33
C GLY A 180 -21.21 16.28 11.12
N GLU A 181 -22.16 15.54 11.67
CA GLU A 181 -23.29 16.14 12.37
C GLU A 181 -22.86 16.88 13.64
N SER A 182 -23.41 18.08 13.83
CA SER A 182 -23.08 18.91 14.99
C SER A 182 -23.40 18.20 16.32
N LYS A 183 -22.60 18.47 17.34
CA LYS A 183 -22.81 17.95 18.69
C LYS A 183 -24.21 18.26 19.25
N ASN A 184 -24.78 19.41 18.88
CA ASN A 184 -26.11 19.81 19.35
C ASN A 184 -27.22 18.87 18.86
N LYS A 185 -27.00 18.15 17.75
CA LYS A 185 -27.95 17.17 17.20
C LYS A 185 -27.69 15.76 17.72
N THR A 186 -26.42 15.39 17.91
CA THR A 186 -26.05 13.98 18.16
C THR A 186 -25.69 13.67 19.60
N GLU A 187 -25.45 14.68 20.44
CA GLU A 187 -24.91 14.58 21.80
C GLU A 187 -23.60 13.76 21.93
N ARG A 188 -22.97 13.43 20.79
CA ARG A 188 -21.79 12.57 20.74
C ARG A 188 -20.65 13.19 21.57
N LYS A 189 -19.99 12.32 22.35
CA LYS A 189 -18.77 12.64 23.09
C LYS A 189 -17.61 11.88 22.45
N HIS A 190 -16.46 12.53 22.42
CA HIS A 190 -15.23 11.85 22.02
C HIS A 190 -14.96 10.67 22.95
N ARG A 191 -14.68 9.52 22.35
CA ARG A 191 -14.13 8.34 23.01
C ARG A 191 -12.67 8.19 22.62
N GLN A 192 -11.82 7.80 23.57
CA GLN A 192 -10.48 7.32 23.24
C GLN A 192 -10.59 6.09 22.33
N VAL A 193 -9.57 5.81 21.51
CA VAL A 193 -9.61 4.76 20.48
C VAL A 193 -9.97 3.41 21.10
N GLU A 194 -9.30 3.02 22.18
CA GLU A 194 -9.55 1.73 22.85
C GLU A 194 -10.97 1.62 23.42
N GLN A 195 -11.45 2.70 24.05
CA GLN A 195 -12.83 2.78 24.53
C GLN A 195 -13.83 2.65 23.38
N TYR A 196 -13.56 3.28 22.23
CA TYR A 196 -14.40 3.18 21.05
C TYR A 196 -14.44 1.75 20.51
N LYS A 197 -13.30 1.07 20.39
CA LYS A 197 -13.23 -0.32 19.93
C LYS A 197 -14.01 -1.28 20.84
N SER A 198 -13.85 -1.11 22.15
CA SER A 198 -14.57 -1.88 23.17
C SER A 198 -16.09 -1.66 23.10
N GLU A 199 -16.56 -0.40 23.07
CA GLU A 199 -17.98 -0.04 23.04
C GLU A 199 -18.68 -0.48 21.75
N THR A 200 -17.97 -0.47 20.61
CA THR A 200 -18.57 -0.77 19.29
C THR A 200 -18.53 -2.25 18.91
N LYS A 201 -18.09 -3.12 19.82
CA LYS A 201 -17.82 -4.55 19.55
C LYS A 201 -16.94 -4.71 18.30
N TYR A 202 -16.01 -3.79 18.09
CA TYR A 202 -15.19 -3.70 16.90
C TYR A 202 -14.51 -5.04 16.60
N HIS A 203 -13.82 -5.60 17.60
CA HIS A 203 -13.13 -6.88 17.46
C HIS A 203 -14.08 -8.06 17.17
N GLU A 204 -15.33 -8.03 17.64
CA GLU A 204 -16.32 -9.08 17.34
C GLU A 204 -16.69 -9.06 15.85
N LYS A 205 -16.94 -7.87 15.30
CA LYS A 205 -17.25 -7.67 13.88
C LYS A 205 -16.06 -8.02 12.98
N GLU A 206 -14.85 -7.60 13.34
CA GLU A 206 -13.63 -7.94 12.58
C GLU A 206 -13.41 -9.45 12.55
N LYS A 207 -13.58 -10.14 13.69
CA LYS A 207 -13.47 -11.59 13.76
C LYS A 207 -14.51 -12.30 12.91
N GLU A 208 -15.74 -11.78 12.86
CA GLU A 208 -16.79 -12.33 12.00
C GLU A 208 -16.48 -12.13 10.51
N PHE A 209 -16.05 -10.92 10.12
CA PHE A 209 -15.63 -10.64 8.74
C PHE A 209 -14.46 -11.52 8.30
N ALA A 210 -13.44 -11.68 9.15
CA ALA A 210 -12.30 -12.55 8.89
C ALA A 210 -12.73 -14.01 8.73
N ARG A 211 -13.66 -14.51 9.56
CA ARG A 211 -14.23 -15.86 9.44
C ARG A 211 -14.97 -16.06 8.12
N GLN A 212 -15.78 -15.09 7.69
CA GLN A 212 -16.50 -15.16 6.42
C GLN A 212 -15.54 -15.16 5.23
N THR A 213 -14.53 -14.30 5.27
CA THR A 213 -13.47 -14.22 4.25
C THR A 213 -12.70 -15.53 4.17
N LEU A 214 -12.26 -16.08 5.30
CA LEU A 214 -11.56 -17.36 5.37
C LEU A 214 -12.39 -18.48 4.75
N LYS A 215 -13.67 -18.59 5.10
CA LYS A 215 -14.59 -19.59 4.53
C LYS A 215 -14.73 -19.45 3.01
N GLY A 216 -14.77 -18.21 2.51
CA GLY A 216 -14.78 -17.92 1.07
C GLY A 216 -13.50 -18.39 0.37
N THR A 217 -12.34 -18.06 0.95
CA THR A 217 -11.03 -18.45 0.44
C THR A 217 -10.83 -19.97 0.48
N GLU A 218 -11.23 -20.64 1.56
CA GLU A 218 -11.21 -22.11 1.67
C GLU A 218 -12.00 -22.77 0.55
N LYS A 219 -13.19 -22.25 0.23
CA LYS A 219 -14.01 -22.74 -0.88
C LYS A 219 -13.30 -22.54 -2.23
N GLN A 220 -12.63 -21.40 -2.42
CA GLN A 220 -11.83 -21.17 -3.62
C GLN A 220 -10.66 -22.13 -3.71
N ILE A 221 -9.92 -22.35 -2.62
CA ILE A 221 -8.80 -23.30 -2.57
C ILE A 221 -9.29 -24.71 -2.93
N GLN A 222 -10.41 -25.15 -2.37
CA GLN A 222 -11.01 -26.45 -2.70
C GLN A 222 -11.36 -26.57 -4.19
N ASN A 223 -11.91 -25.52 -4.79
CA ASN A 223 -12.21 -25.50 -6.22
C ASN A 223 -10.94 -25.58 -7.08
N HIS A 224 -9.90 -24.80 -6.75
CA HIS A 224 -8.61 -24.85 -7.44
C HIS A 224 -7.94 -26.22 -7.29
N GLN A 225 -8.04 -26.85 -6.11
CA GLN A 225 -7.50 -28.19 -5.89
C GLN A 225 -8.19 -29.23 -6.79
N ARG A 226 -9.52 -29.17 -6.92
CA ARG A 226 -10.27 -30.04 -7.84
C ARG A 226 -9.84 -29.84 -9.29
N LEU A 227 -9.61 -28.59 -9.69
CA LEU A 227 -9.15 -28.26 -11.04
C LEU A 227 -7.72 -28.79 -11.31
N ILE A 228 -6.82 -28.64 -10.34
CA ILE A 228 -5.47 -29.20 -10.38
C ILE A 228 -5.53 -30.72 -10.53
N ASP A 229 -6.39 -31.39 -9.74
CA ASP A 229 -6.53 -32.84 -9.81
C ASP A 229 -7.11 -33.31 -11.15
N HIS A 230 -8.03 -32.54 -11.73
CA HIS A 230 -8.53 -32.79 -13.08
C HIS A 230 -7.41 -32.66 -14.12
N TYR A 231 -6.68 -31.55 -14.16
CA TYR A 231 -5.59 -31.37 -15.12
C TYR A 231 -4.45 -32.39 -14.93
N LYS A 232 -4.13 -32.79 -13.70
CA LYS A 232 -3.17 -33.86 -13.43
C LYS A 232 -3.60 -35.19 -14.07
N ARG A 233 -4.90 -35.51 -14.07
CA ARG A 233 -5.44 -36.71 -14.73
C ARG A 233 -5.34 -36.62 -16.25
N GLU A 234 -5.70 -35.47 -16.83
CA GLU A 234 -5.62 -35.23 -18.29
C GLU A 234 -4.18 -35.21 -18.82
N ILE A 235 -3.23 -34.63 -18.07
CA ILE A 235 -1.82 -34.56 -18.47
C ILE A 235 -1.14 -35.92 -18.39
N LYS A 236 -1.58 -36.82 -17.51
CA LYS A 236 -0.95 -38.14 -17.31
C LYS A 236 -0.84 -38.97 -18.61
N PRO A 237 -1.92 -39.21 -19.38
CA PRO A 237 -1.83 -39.96 -20.64
C PRO A 237 -1.04 -39.19 -21.71
N ILE A 238 -1.19 -37.86 -21.78
CA ILE A 238 -0.44 -37.03 -22.74
C ILE A 238 1.06 -37.15 -22.49
N LYS A 239 1.48 -37.07 -21.22
CA LYS A 239 2.88 -37.24 -20.83
C LYS A 239 3.40 -38.63 -21.16
N ALA A 240 2.62 -39.69 -20.88
CA ALA A 240 3.00 -41.05 -21.25
C ALA A 240 3.15 -41.21 -22.78
N SER A 241 2.24 -40.62 -23.56
CA SER A 241 2.32 -40.61 -25.02
C SER A 241 3.56 -39.86 -25.53
N TYR A 242 3.88 -38.72 -24.91
CA TYR A 242 5.07 -37.95 -25.23
C TYR A 242 6.35 -38.73 -24.92
N ASP A 243 6.43 -39.36 -23.74
CA ASP A 243 7.59 -40.15 -23.33
C ASP A 243 7.81 -41.36 -24.27
N ASN A 244 6.72 -42.04 -24.68
CA ASN A 244 6.78 -43.11 -25.69
C ASN A 244 7.29 -42.60 -27.04
N MET A 245 6.69 -41.53 -27.56
CA MET A 245 7.08 -40.93 -28.84
C MET A 245 8.54 -40.47 -28.83
N LYS A 246 8.99 -39.92 -27.71
CA LYS A 246 10.39 -39.52 -27.51
C LYS A 246 11.33 -40.72 -27.52
N SER A 247 10.94 -41.85 -26.92
CA SER A 247 11.72 -43.09 -26.98
C SER A 247 11.78 -43.65 -28.39
N GLU A 248 10.65 -43.67 -29.11
CA GLU A 248 10.60 -44.13 -30.50
C GLU A 248 11.47 -43.28 -31.42
N LEU A 249 11.45 -41.95 -31.25
CA LEU A 249 12.31 -41.03 -31.99
C LEU A 249 13.79 -41.38 -31.79
N LYS A 250 14.19 -41.66 -30.55
CA LYS A 250 15.55 -42.05 -30.21
C LYS A 250 15.96 -43.37 -30.87
N ASP A 251 15.09 -44.39 -30.85
CA ASP A 251 15.34 -45.67 -31.54
C ASP A 251 15.47 -45.48 -33.06
N TRP A 252 14.68 -44.57 -33.64
CA TRP A 252 14.78 -44.22 -35.04
C TRP A 252 16.13 -43.57 -35.37
N GLU A 253 16.55 -42.59 -34.57
CA GLU A 253 17.82 -41.86 -34.76
C GLU A 253 19.06 -42.74 -34.56
N GLU A 254 19.09 -43.56 -33.51
CA GLU A 254 20.27 -44.32 -33.13
C GLU A 254 20.40 -45.66 -33.87
N ILE A 255 19.28 -46.30 -34.24
CA ILE A 255 19.30 -47.68 -34.74
C ILE A 255 18.74 -47.77 -36.16
N LYS A 256 17.50 -47.32 -36.40
CA LYS A 256 16.80 -47.60 -37.67
C LYS A 256 17.36 -46.77 -38.83
N LEU A 257 17.54 -45.47 -38.65
CA LEU A 257 18.09 -44.57 -39.68
C LEU A 257 19.50 -44.98 -40.13
N PRO A 258 20.46 -45.27 -39.22
CA PRO A 258 21.79 -45.73 -39.62
C PRO A 258 21.78 -47.05 -40.42
N LYS A 259 20.93 -48.02 -40.02
CA LYS A 259 20.79 -49.29 -40.75
C LYS A 259 20.27 -49.06 -42.18
N LEU A 260 19.19 -48.29 -42.32
CA LEU A 260 18.61 -47.97 -43.63
C LEU A 260 19.60 -47.22 -44.53
N LYS A 261 20.37 -46.27 -43.96
CA LYS A 261 21.44 -45.58 -44.71
C LYS A 261 22.49 -46.56 -45.22
N LYS A 262 22.91 -47.52 -44.39
CA LYS A 262 23.89 -48.55 -44.78
C LYS A 262 23.35 -49.48 -45.87
N GLU A 263 22.09 -49.90 -45.76
CA GLU A 263 21.41 -50.72 -46.77
C GLU A 263 21.29 -49.97 -48.10
N ALA A 264 20.86 -48.71 -48.08
CA ALA A 264 20.79 -47.87 -49.27
C ALA A 264 22.15 -47.74 -49.97
N GLN A 265 23.21 -47.53 -49.20
CA GLN A 265 24.57 -47.42 -49.72
C GLN A 265 25.08 -48.76 -50.30
N ASN A 266 24.71 -49.89 -49.70
CA ASN A 266 25.02 -51.21 -50.27
C ASN A 266 24.32 -51.44 -51.60
N ILE A 267 23.04 -51.08 -51.72
CA ILE A 267 22.26 -51.17 -52.97
C ILE A 267 22.89 -50.28 -54.04
N GLU A 268 23.27 -49.05 -53.70
CA GLU A 268 23.92 -48.12 -54.62
C GLU A 268 25.26 -48.68 -55.14
N ASN A 269 26.07 -49.26 -54.24
CA ASN A 269 27.31 -49.93 -54.61
C ASN A 269 27.08 -51.14 -55.53
N GLN A 270 26.05 -51.95 -55.27
CA GLN A 270 25.67 -53.07 -56.13
C GLN A 270 25.24 -52.59 -57.51
N LYS A 271 24.36 -51.58 -57.58
CA LYS A 271 23.93 -50.96 -58.83
C LYS A 271 25.12 -50.43 -59.63
N HIS A 272 26.09 -49.79 -58.98
CA HIS A 272 27.31 -49.32 -59.65
C HIS A 272 28.16 -50.47 -60.23
N LYS A 273 28.30 -51.58 -59.48
CA LYS A 273 29.00 -52.79 -59.97
C LYS A 273 28.28 -53.42 -61.16
N GLU A 274 26.96 -53.55 -61.09
CA GLU A 274 26.16 -54.11 -62.19
C GLU A 274 26.20 -53.22 -63.42
N SER A 275 26.09 -51.90 -63.27
CA SER A 275 26.24 -50.95 -64.38
C SER A 275 27.61 -51.08 -65.06
N LYS A 276 28.71 -51.17 -64.29
CA LYS A 276 30.05 -51.43 -64.85
C LYS A 276 30.11 -52.75 -65.61
N LYS A 277 29.57 -53.83 -65.02
CA LYS A 277 29.55 -55.16 -65.66
C LYS A 277 28.75 -55.14 -66.98
N ILE A 278 27.64 -54.42 -67.03
CA ILE A 278 26.86 -54.22 -68.27
C ILE A 278 27.68 -53.46 -69.30
N GLU A 279 28.45 -52.45 -68.89
CA GLU A 279 29.29 -51.64 -69.77
C GLU A 279 30.47 -52.46 -70.34
N ASP A 280 31.15 -53.25 -69.50
CA ASP A 280 32.21 -54.16 -69.91
C ASP A 280 31.70 -55.20 -70.94
N LEU A 281 30.53 -55.81 -70.68
CA LEU A 281 29.88 -56.75 -71.59
C LEU A 281 29.48 -56.11 -72.92
N LYS A 282 29.03 -54.84 -72.92
CA LYS A 282 28.75 -54.08 -74.14
C LYS A 282 30.03 -53.86 -74.96
N GLN A 283 31.12 -53.45 -74.32
CA GLN A 283 32.41 -53.26 -74.99
C GLN A 283 32.95 -54.58 -75.56
N GLU A 284 32.79 -55.70 -74.85
CA GLU A 284 33.22 -57.02 -75.31
C GLU A 284 32.39 -57.53 -76.50
N ARG A 285 31.06 -57.32 -76.47
CA ARG A 285 30.19 -57.56 -77.63
C ARG A 285 30.62 -56.73 -78.84
N ASP A 286 30.87 -55.44 -78.64
CA ASP A 286 31.25 -54.54 -79.73
C ASP A 286 32.61 -54.94 -80.35
N ARG A 287 33.57 -55.41 -79.52
CA ARG A 287 34.85 -55.98 -80.00
C ARG A 287 34.69 -57.27 -80.83
N HIS A 288 33.65 -58.07 -80.57
CA HIS A 288 33.37 -59.31 -81.31
C HIS A 288 32.58 -59.09 -82.61
N LEU A 289 32.01 -57.91 -82.84
CA LEU A 289 31.27 -57.54 -84.05
C LEU A 289 32.15 -56.87 -85.13
N ASP A 290 33.40 -56.53 -84.78
CA ASP A 290 34.40 -55.92 -85.68
C ASP A 290 35.40 -56.95 -86.30
N ILE A 291 35.03 -58.24 -86.33
CA ILE A 291 35.74 -59.33 -87.03
C ILE A 291 34.79 -59.95 -88.06
#